data_AF-A0A961S124-F1
#
_entry.id   AF-A0A961S124-F1
#
_cell.length_a   1.000
_cell.length_b   1.000
_cell.length_c   1.000
_cell.angle_alpha   90.00
_cell.angle_beta   90.00
_cell.angle_gamma   90.00
#
_symmetry.space_group_name_H-M   'P 1'
#
loop_
_entity.id
_entity.type
_entity.pdbx_description
1 polymer ?
#
loop_
_entity_poly.entity_id
_entity_poly.type
_entity_poly.pdbx_seq_one_letter_code
_entity_poly.pdbx_strand_id
1 'polypeptide(L)'
;MLRRLAIVLTLLASVLGFSSPSLADNPIERLLSPGPLSQAHAKFDDTCDNCHKPFSKEAQDTLCLDCHKAIRADIADHKGFHGRSRQMNGVTCRDCHTEHLGRDANIVPLDQMLFDHRETDFPLTDRHRQADCAGCHAAGRKWAEAPSACFDCHNNQQPHKGRLGVQCESCHVVSGWQDVVAFNHGKTKFPLHGKHTNVPCANCHLGEYYKNIGLGCNDCHAIQDVHRGRFGAMCSDCHNEDGWKKARFDHNTSTRFPLNGAHAKAECADCHGGALTSKISKVCETCHTTQDVHRGQLGKACETCHNDTAWDQDVLFDHGLTDYPLIGLHAVAACEACHETRAYKEAGSRCSDCHTGDDVHAGRFTVRCESCHSPNGWRRVAFDHGKQTKFALTGAHAKTGCYDCHRRKNVADAGLPTSCYACHAKQDVHRGAFGRDCADCHTTSTFKTAFIRQKKK
;
A
#
# COMPACT_ATOMS: atom_id res chain seq x y z
N MET A 1 -46.16 87.61 -60.95
CA MET A 1 -45.72 88.38 -59.76
C MET A 1 -44.60 87.57 -59.11
N LEU A 2 -43.34 88.02 -59.27
CA LEU A 2 -42.54 88.70 -58.23
C LEU A 2 -42.03 87.66 -57.20
N ARG A 3 -40.75 87.48 -56.84
CA ARG A 3 -39.48 88.22 -56.97
C ARG A 3 -38.41 87.25 -56.38
N ARG A 4 -37.27 86.97 -57.02
CA ARG A 4 -36.00 87.75 -57.12
C ARG A 4 -34.88 87.23 -56.22
N LEU A 5 -33.72 87.04 -56.88
CA LEU A 5 -32.35 87.50 -56.54
C LEU A 5 -31.72 87.02 -55.22
N ALA A 6 -30.41 86.85 -55.08
CA ALA A 6 -29.19 86.90 -55.92
C ALA A 6 -28.07 86.37 -54.99
N ILE A 7 -26.83 86.07 -55.40
CA ILE A 7 -25.67 86.99 -55.29
C ILE A 7 -24.37 86.15 -55.50
N VAL A 8 -23.55 86.54 -56.50
CA VAL A 8 -22.08 86.79 -56.45
C VAL A 8 -21.14 85.58 -56.28
N LEU A 9 -19.91 85.50 -56.80
CA LEU A 9 -19.07 86.12 -57.85
C LEU A 9 -17.69 85.39 -57.70
N THR A 10 -16.83 85.44 -58.73
CA THR A 10 -15.38 85.07 -58.75
C THR A 10 -15.08 83.56 -58.89
N LEU A 11 -14.11 83.07 -59.69
CA LEU A 11 -12.76 83.54 -60.00
C LEU A 11 -12.21 82.91 -61.31
N LEU A 12 -11.15 83.54 -61.85
CA LEU A 12 -10.38 83.29 -63.09
C LEU A 12 -9.53 81.99 -63.14
N ALA A 13 -9.11 81.64 -64.37
CA ALA A 13 -8.00 80.77 -64.81
C ALA A 13 -8.26 79.23 -64.73
N SER A 14 -7.90 78.37 -65.68
CA SER A 14 -6.76 78.36 -66.61
C SER A 14 -6.96 77.33 -67.75
N VAL A 15 -6.25 77.59 -68.84
CA VAL A 15 -5.97 76.71 -70.00
C VAL A 15 -5.48 75.32 -69.58
N LEU A 16 -5.96 74.26 -70.24
CA LEU A 16 -5.16 73.17 -70.83
C LEU A 16 -6.09 72.06 -71.36
N GLY A 17 -5.97 71.79 -72.66
CA GLY A 17 -6.61 70.65 -73.29
C GLY A 17 -6.06 69.35 -72.73
N PHE A 18 -6.95 68.44 -72.34
CA PHE A 18 -6.64 67.03 -72.20
C PHE A 18 -7.19 66.32 -73.42
N SER A 19 -6.33 66.19 -74.43
CA SER A 19 -6.38 65.08 -75.38
C SER A 19 -6.33 63.78 -74.60
N SER A 20 -7.39 62.98 -74.70
CA SER A 20 -7.37 61.57 -74.30
C SER A 20 -6.19 60.88 -75.00
N PRO A 21 -5.33 60.13 -74.29
CA PRO A 21 -4.38 59.26 -74.95
C PRO A 21 -5.18 58.14 -75.62
N SER A 22 -5.25 58.18 -76.94
CA SER A 22 -5.61 57.02 -77.75
C SER A 22 -4.45 56.03 -77.57
N LEU A 23 -4.64 55.01 -76.74
CA LEU A 23 -3.77 53.84 -76.78
C LEU A 23 -3.92 53.22 -78.17
N ALA A 24 -2.78 52.95 -78.79
CA ALA A 24 -2.68 52.45 -80.14
C ALA A 24 -3.20 51.00 -80.20
N ASP A 25 -4.40 50.79 -80.73
CA ASP A 25 -4.80 49.49 -81.26
C ASP A 25 -3.93 49.23 -82.50
N ASN A 26 -2.97 48.32 -82.39
CA ASN A 26 -2.08 47.97 -83.51
C ASN A 26 -2.67 46.77 -84.28
N PRO A 27 -3.34 46.98 -85.43
CA PRO A 27 -4.11 45.95 -86.14
C PRO A 27 -3.28 44.77 -86.66
N ILE A 28 -1.95 44.88 -86.64
CA ILE A 28 -1.00 43.83 -87.03
C ILE A 28 -1.02 42.68 -86.02
N GLU A 29 -1.20 42.96 -84.72
CA GLU A 29 -1.13 41.93 -83.68
C GLU A 29 -2.33 40.97 -83.72
N ARG A 30 -3.52 41.48 -84.07
CA ARG A 30 -4.71 40.65 -84.33
C ARG A 30 -4.53 39.70 -85.53
N LEU A 31 -3.71 40.07 -86.51
CA LEU A 31 -3.42 39.23 -87.68
C LEU A 31 -2.40 38.11 -87.36
N LEU A 32 -1.60 38.28 -86.30
CA LEU A 32 -0.53 37.38 -85.87
C LEU A 32 -0.96 36.44 -84.72
N SER A 33 -2.19 36.59 -84.21
CA SER A 33 -2.74 35.71 -83.17
C SER A 33 -2.98 34.28 -83.69
N PRO A 34 -2.42 33.23 -83.05
CA PRO A 34 -2.62 31.84 -83.47
C PRO A 34 -4.07 31.35 -83.38
N GLY A 35 -4.93 32.05 -82.64
CA GLY A 35 -6.32 31.68 -82.38
C GLY A 35 -6.93 32.50 -81.22
N PRO A 36 -8.26 32.38 -80.97
CA PRO A 36 -8.90 33.05 -79.85
C PRO A 36 -8.38 32.52 -78.51
N LEU A 37 -8.33 33.38 -77.48
CA LEU A 37 -7.97 32.97 -76.12
C LEU A 37 -9.05 32.04 -75.52
N SER A 38 -8.72 31.36 -74.43
CA SER A 38 -9.62 30.54 -73.63
C SER A 38 -10.79 31.35 -73.09
N GLN A 39 -11.87 30.67 -72.73
CA GLN A 39 -13.04 31.34 -72.16
C GLN A 39 -12.72 32.16 -70.91
N ALA A 40 -11.75 31.71 -70.10
CA ALA A 40 -11.32 32.40 -68.88
C ALA A 40 -10.62 33.75 -69.18
N HIS A 41 -9.93 33.84 -70.32
CA HIS A 41 -9.20 35.03 -70.75
C HIS A 41 -9.87 35.79 -71.91
N ALA A 42 -11.09 35.41 -72.31
CA ALA A 42 -11.77 35.97 -73.48
C ALA A 42 -11.90 37.50 -73.50
N LYS A 43 -11.92 38.13 -72.32
CA LYS A 43 -11.95 39.59 -72.15
C LYS A 43 -10.67 40.30 -72.59
N PHE A 44 -9.58 39.57 -72.84
CA PHE A 44 -8.25 40.10 -73.16
C PHE A 44 -7.84 39.88 -74.62
N ASP A 45 -8.74 39.36 -75.48
CA ASP A 45 -8.45 39.03 -76.89
C ASP A 45 -7.80 40.17 -77.67
N ASP A 46 -8.12 41.41 -77.33
CA ASP A 46 -7.67 42.62 -78.02
C ASP A 46 -6.52 43.34 -77.30
N THR A 47 -6.00 42.75 -76.23
CA THR A 47 -4.99 43.36 -75.36
C THR A 47 -3.77 42.46 -75.21
N CYS A 48 -2.93 42.41 -76.25
CA CYS A 48 -1.76 41.53 -76.34
C CYS A 48 -0.71 41.81 -75.24
N ASP A 49 -0.52 43.09 -74.90
CA ASP A 49 0.49 43.55 -73.93
C ASP A 49 0.25 43.03 -72.49
N ASN A 50 -0.96 42.53 -72.20
CA ASN A 50 -1.26 41.91 -70.90
C ASN A 50 -0.55 40.56 -70.71
N CYS A 51 -0.12 39.92 -71.81
CA CYS A 51 0.51 38.60 -71.77
C CYS A 51 1.83 38.54 -72.54
N HIS A 52 2.13 39.54 -73.38
CA HIS A 52 3.35 39.62 -74.18
C HIS A 52 4.11 40.90 -73.89
N LYS A 53 5.44 40.79 -73.84
CA LYS A 53 6.35 41.93 -73.85
C LYS A 53 7.23 41.85 -75.09
N PRO A 54 7.33 42.92 -75.91
CA PRO A 54 8.17 42.92 -77.10
C PRO A 54 9.60 42.47 -76.79
N PHE A 55 10.11 41.51 -77.58
CA PHE A 55 11.47 40.96 -77.49
C PHE A 55 11.86 40.29 -76.15
N SER A 56 10.89 39.94 -75.29
CA SER A 56 11.16 39.20 -74.04
C SER A 56 10.12 38.12 -73.82
N LYS A 57 10.52 36.86 -74.08
CA LYS A 57 9.66 35.69 -73.86
C LYS A 57 9.59 35.34 -72.37
N GLU A 58 10.67 35.62 -71.65
CA GLU A 58 10.87 35.30 -70.23
C GLU A 58 10.03 36.21 -69.31
N ALA A 59 9.63 37.40 -69.80
CA ALA A 59 8.77 38.30 -69.06
C ALA A 59 7.33 37.77 -68.88
N GLN A 60 6.90 36.81 -69.71
CA GLN A 60 5.54 36.30 -69.72
C GLN A 60 5.13 35.67 -68.38
N ASP A 61 6.01 34.90 -67.74
CA ASP A 61 5.72 34.28 -66.43
C ASP A 61 5.43 35.34 -65.35
N THR A 62 6.13 36.48 -65.40
CA THR A 62 5.90 37.57 -64.45
C THR A 62 4.53 38.21 -64.69
N LEU A 63 4.14 38.42 -65.96
CA LEU A 63 2.83 38.97 -66.33
C LEU A 63 1.68 38.04 -65.93
N CYS A 64 1.84 36.72 -66.11
CA CYS A 64 0.88 35.73 -65.63
C CYS A 64 0.70 35.85 -64.11
N LEU A 65 1.81 35.88 -63.37
CA LEU A 65 1.79 35.93 -61.91
C LEU A 65 1.30 37.28 -61.34
N ASP A 66 1.36 38.38 -62.11
CA ASP A 66 0.80 39.69 -61.74
C ASP A 66 -0.72 39.66 -61.62
N CYS A 67 -1.37 38.90 -62.49
CA CYS A 67 -2.80 38.62 -62.40
C CYS A 67 -3.09 37.47 -61.42
N HIS A 68 -2.31 36.39 -61.48
CA HIS A 68 -2.47 35.18 -60.67
C HIS A 68 -1.71 35.26 -59.33
N LYS A 69 -2.04 36.29 -58.53
CA LYS A 69 -1.37 36.58 -57.25
C LYS A 69 -1.40 35.43 -56.25
N ALA A 70 -2.45 34.61 -56.26
CA ALA A 70 -2.55 33.43 -55.40
C ALA A 70 -1.50 32.36 -55.77
N ILE A 71 -1.31 32.10 -57.07
CA ILE A 71 -0.29 31.16 -57.55
C ILE A 71 1.11 31.70 -57.29
N ARG A 72 1.31 33.01 -57.44
CA ARG A 72 2.56 33.67 -57.03
C ARG A 72 2.85 33.45 -55.55
N ALA A 73 1.84 33.57 -54.70
CA ALA A 73 1.97 33.32 -53.27
C ALA A 73 2.29 31.85 -52.98
N ASP A 74 1.59 30.90 -53.61
CA ASP A 74 1.88 29.46 -53.49
C ASP A 74 3.36 29.15 -53.80
N ILE A 75 3.87 29.66 -54.92
CA ILE A 75 5.26 29.48 -55.34
C ILE A 75 6.23 30.09 -54.33
N ALA A 76 5.97 31.32 -53.88
CA ALA A 76 6.83 32.02 -52.94
C ALA A 76 6.84 31.38 -51.54
N ASP A 77 5.70 30.89 -51.08
CA ASP A 77 5.52 30.28 -49.77
C ASP A 77 5.84 28.77 -49.73
N HIS A 78 6.15 28.16 -50.89
CA HIS A 78 6.27 26.71 -51.04
C HIS A 78 5.02 25.94 -50.55
N LYS A 79 3.85 26.46 -50.91
CA LYS A 79 2.52 25.90 -50.60
C LYS A 79 1.75 25.58 -51.88
N GLY A 80 0.64 24.88 -51.72
CA GLY A 80 -0.18 24.43 -52.83
C GLY A 80 0.57 23.50 -53.76
N PHE A 81 -0.04 23.20 -54.90
CA PHE A 81 0.61 22.36 -55.92
C PHE A 81 1.80 23.09 -56.57
N HIS A 82 1.63 24.36 -56.93
CA HIS A 82 2.66 25.08 -57.70
C HIS A 82 3.93 25.40 -56.91
N GLY A 83 3.84 25.60 -55.59
CA GLY A 83 5.02 25.84 -54.75
C GLY A 83 5.71 24.60 -54.20
N ARG A 84 5.02 23.46 -54.14
CA ARG A 84 5.55 22.19 -53.61
C ARG A 84 5.96 21.21 -54.69
N SER A 85 5.31 21.26 -55.84
CA SER A 85 5.51 20.28 -56.90
C SER A 85 6.90 20.39 -57.49
N ARG A 86 7.65 19.29 -57.45
CA ARG A 86 8.96 19.18 -58.10
C ARG A 86 8.86 19.33 -59.63
N GLN A 87 7.69 19.06 -60.19
CA GLN A 87 7.43 19.21 -61.63
C GLN A 87 7.43 20.68 -62.05
N MET A 88 7.30 21.61 -61.11
CA MET A 88 7.22 23.06 -61.37
C MET A 88 8.58 23.76 -61.29
N ASN A 89 9.67 23.03 -60.98
CA ASN A 89 11.01 23.61 -60.89
C ASN A 89 11.60 23.85 -62.28
N GLY A 90 11.71 25.13 -62.67
CA GLY A 90 12.38 25.53 -63.91
C GLY A 90 11.54 25.38 -65.18
N VAL A 91 10.23 25.18 -65.05
CA VAL A 91 9.26 25.23 -66.16
C VAL A 91 8.61 26.61 -66.24
N THR A 92 8.29 27.05 -67.45
CA THR A 92 7.57 28.32 -67.67
C THR A 92 6.06 28.07 -67.65
N CYS A 93 5.26 29.10 -67.31
CA CYS A 93 3.81 28.92 -67.13
C CYS A 93 3.15 28.37 -68.40
N ARG A 94 3.59 28.84 -69.57
CA ARG A 94 3.05 28.45 -70.88
C ARG A 94 3.31 26.99 -71.26
N ASP A 95 4.32 26.35 -70.67
CA ASP A 95 4.69 24.97 -71.00
C ASP A 95 3.59 23.99 -70.56
N CYS A 96 2.80 24.37 -69.54
CA CYS A 96 1.62 23.63 -69.09
C CYS A 96 0.30 24.38 -69.38
N HIS A 97 0.32 25.72 -69.32
CA HIS A 97 -0.85 26.58 -69.53
C HIS A 97 -0.76 27.31 -70.87
N THR A 98 -0.91 26.56 -71.96
CA THR A 98 -0.87 27.11 -73.32
C THR A 98 -2.19 27.79 -73.67
N GLU A 99 -2.10 29.05 -74.13
CA GLU A 99 -3.22 29.87 -74.56
C GLU A 99 -3.32 29.92 -76.11
N HIS A 100 -4.36 30.56 -76.66
CA HIS A 100 -4.70 30.60 -78.10
C HIS A 100 -5.20 29.28 -78.69
N LEU A 101 -5.62 28.34 -77.82
CA LEU A 101 -6.18 27.05 -78.23
C LEU A 101 -7.70 27.10 -78.46
N GLY A 102 -8.31 28.28 -78.29
CA GLY A 102 -9.75 28.50 -78.46
C GLY A 102 -10.53 28.52 -77.15
N ARG A 103 -11.80 28.95 -77.26
CA ARG A 103 -12.67 29.21 -76.09
C ARG A 103 -12.85 28.00 -75.19
N ASP A 104 -13.00 26.83 -75.80
CA ASP A 104 -13.26 25.58 -75.08
C ASP A 104 -11.99 24.87 -74.61
N ALA A 105 -10.81 25.47 -74.82
CA ALA A 105 -9.55 24.87 -74.43
C ALA A 105 -9.43 24.78 -72.91
N ASN A 106 -9.12 23.57 -72.41
CA ASN A 106 -8.73 23.39 -71.01
C ASN A 106 -7.27 23.80 -70.83
N ILE A 107 -7.06 25.05 -70.44
CA ILE A 107 -5.73 25.59 -70.16
C ILE A 107 -5.20 25.21 -68.78
N VAL A 108 -5.97 24.49 -67.94
CA VAL A 108 -5.53 23.97 -66.64
C VAL A 108 -5.70 22.45 -66.64
N PRO A 109 -4.84 21.71 -67.39
CA PRO A 109 -4.95 20.26 -67.46
C PRO A 109 -4.64 19.66 -66.09
N LEU A 110 -5.56 18.83 -65.59
CA LEU A 110 -5.38 18.04 -64.38
C LEU A 110 -5.71 16.59 -64.71
N ASP A 111 -4.68 15.74 -64.75
CA ASP A 111 -4.86 14.30 -64.86
C ASP A 111 -5.11 13.73 -63.46
N GLN A 112 -6.36 13.34 -63.20
CA GLN A 112 -6.78 12.81 -61.90
C GLN A 112 -6.14 11.44 -61.57
N MET A 113 -5.72 10.67 -62.58
CA MET A 113 -5.08 9.36 -62.38
C MET A 113 -3.60 9.49 -62.03
N LEU A 114 -2.94 10.53 -62.53
CA LEU A 114 -1.51 10.77 -62.31
C LEU A 114 -1.24 11.82 -61.23
N PHE A 115 -2.26 12.47 -60.70
CA PHE A 115 -2.10 13.50 -59.66
C PHE A 115 -1.60 12.90 -58.35
N ASP A 116 -0.50 13.46 -57.83
CA ASP A 116 0.15 12.99 -56.60
C ASP A 116 -0.07 13.98 -55.46
N HIS A 117 -0.87 13.60 -54.47
CA HIS A 117 -1.11 14.41 -53.28
C HIS A 117 0.14 14.68 -52.43
N ARG A 118 1.24 13.93 -52.61
CA ARG A 118 2.53 14.22 -51.96
C ARG A 118 3.13 15.56 -52.42
N GLU A 119 2.72 16.04 -53.59
CA GLU A 119 3.14 17.32 -54.16
C GLU A 119 2.16 18.46 -53.77
N THR A 120 1.33 18.26 -52.74
CA THR A 120 0.36 19.24 -52.21
C THR A 120 0.55 19.47 -50.70
N ASP A 121 -0.25 20.36 -50.11
CA ASP A 121 -0.27 20.61 -48.66
C ASP A 121 -0.96 19.49 -47.86
N PHE A 122 -1.68 18.58 -48.52
CA PHE A 122 -2.40 17.49 -47.87
C PHE A 122 -1.99 16.13 -48.47
N PRO A 123 -0.86 15.55 -48.01
CA PRO A 123 -0.44 14.23 -48.45
C PRO A 123 -1.40 13.16 -47.92
N LEU A 124 -1.93 12.33 -48.82
CA LEU A 124 -2.78 11.21 -48.43
C LEU A 124 -1.95 10.12 -47.72
N THR A 125 -2.24 9.92 -46.44
CA THR A 125 -1.59 8.91 -45.60
C THR A 125 -2.61 7.88 -45.11
N ASP A 126 -2.12 6.67 -44.85
CA ASP A 126 -2.89 5.54 -44.32
C ASP A 126 -4.24 5.32 -45.00
N ARG A 127 -5.36 5.39 -44.26
CA ARG A 127 -6.68 5.11 -44.83
C ARG A 127 -7.13 6.16 -45.84
N HIS A 128 -6.61 7.38 -45.78
CA HIS A 128 -6.93 8.42 -46.77
C HIS A 128 -6.35 8.10 -48.16
N ARG A 129 -5.36 7.20 -48.29
CA ARG A 129 -4.87 6.73 -49.61
C ARG A 129 -5.92 5.94 -50.39
N GLN A 130 -6.96 5.46 -49.74
CA GLN A 130 -8.04 4.68 -50.34
C GLN A 130 -9.31 5.51 -50.55
N ALA A 131 -9.26 6.82 -50.26
CA ALA A 131 -10.42 7.69 -50.41
C ALA A 131 -10.67 8.02 -51.89
N ASP A 132 -11.93 7.96 -52.31
CA ASP A 132 -12.34 8.43 -53.63
C ASP A 132 -12.23 9.96 -53.72
N CYS A 133 -11.85 10.48 -54.90
CA CYS A 133 -11.67 11.92 -55.12
C CYS A 133 -12.91 12.73 -54.73
N ALA A 134 -14.11 12.21 -55.07
CA ALA A 134 -15.39 12.85 -54.76
C ALA A 134 -15.69 12.95 -53.25
N GLY A 135 -15.01 12.14 -52.42
CA GLY A 135 -15.13 12.20 -50.97
C GLY A 135 -14.49 13.46 -50.35
N CYS A 136 -13.50 14.06 -51.05
CA CYS A 136 -12.81 15.27 -50.61
C CYS A 136 -13.12 16.48 -51.50
N HIS A 137 -13.30 16.25 -52.81
CA HIS A 137 -13.50 17.28 -53.81
C HIS A 137 -14.95 17.35 -54.27
N ALA A 138 -15.67 18.34 -53.74
CA ALA A 138 -17.06 18.57 -54.10
C ALA A 138 -17.19 19.08 -55.55
N ALA A 139 -18.16 18.52 -56.29
CA ALA A 139 -18.45 18.95 -57.65
C ALA A 139 -18.78 20.46 -57.72
N GLY A 140 -18.21 21.15 -58.71
CA GLY A 140 -18.41 22.58 -58.91
C GLY A 140 -17.59 23.51 -58.01
N ARG A 141 -16.77 22.97 -57.09
CA ARG A 141 -15.77 23.75 -56.35
C ARG A 141 -14.38 23.58 -56.94
N LYS A 142 -13.49 24.54 -56.68
CA LYS A 142 -12.09 24.39 -57.08
C LYS A 142 -11.43 23.32 -56.22
N TRP A 143 -10.59 22.49 -56.83
CA TRP A 143 -9.88 21.42 -56.13
C TRP A 143 -8.99 21.94 -55.00
N ALA A 144 -8.39 23.13 -55.19
CA ALA A 144 -7.57 23.81 -54.19
C ALA A 144 -8.36 24.34 -52.97
N GLU A 145 -9.69 24.41 -53.04
CA GLU A 145 -10.55 24.88 -51.94
C GLU A 145 -11.06 23.73 -51.05
N ALA A 146 -10.57 22.51 -51.28
CA ALA A 146 -10.94 21.36 -50.45
C ALA A 146 -10.45 21.55 -49.00
N PRO A 147 -11.29 21.25 -48.00
CA PRO A 147 -10.91 21.38 -46.60
C PRO A 147 -9.84 20.34 -46.24
N SER A 148 -8.94 20.72 -45.32
CA SER A 148 -7.83 19.88 -44.84
C SER A 148 -7.91 19.56 -43.35
N ALA A 149 -8.77 20.24 -42.59
CA ALA A 149 -8.94 19.95 -41.18
C ALA A 149 -9.84 18.73 -40.97
N CYS A 150 -9.46 17.88 -40.01
CA CYS A 150 -10.18 16.64 -39.66
C CYS A 150 -11.68 16.88 -39.48
N PHE A 151 -12.04 17.92 -38.72
CA PHE A 151 -13.42 18.25 -38.37
C PHE A 151 -14.26 18.69 -39.57
N ASP A 152 -13.66 19.35 -40.57
CA ASP A 152 -14.40 19.84 -41.73
C ASP A 152 -14.94 18.69 -42.59
N CYS A 153 -14.23 17.56 -42.61
CA CYS A 153 -14.65 16.33 -43.29
C CYS A 153 -15.43 15.36 -42.36
N HIS A 154 -15.07 15.28 -41.08
CA HIS A 154 -15.59 14.27 -40.14
C HIS A 154 -16.58 14.81 -39.09
N ASN A 155 -17.23 15.95 -39.32
CA ASN A 155 -18.20 16.55 -38.39
C ASN A 155 -19.50 15.74 -38.21
N ASN A 156 -19.98 15.05 -39.24
CA ASN A 156 -21.35 14.50 -39.26
C ASN A 156 -21.52 13.18 -38.48
N GLN A 157 -20.44 12.61 -37.91
CA GLN A 157 -20.47 11.34 -37.18
C GLN A 157 -19.61 11.31 -35.92
N GLN A 158 -19.29 12.46 -35.32
CA GLN A 158 -18.45 12.48 -34.12
C GLN A 158 -19.14 11.83 -32.89
N PRO A 159 -18.61 10.71 -32.34
CA PRO A 159 -19.22 10.04 -31.19
C PRO A 159 -19.21 10.91 -29.92
N HIS A 160 -18.26 11.84 -29.82
CA HIS A 160 -18.00 12.68 -28.65
C HIS A 160 -18.97 13.86 -28.49
N LYS A 161 -19.92 14.07 -29.42
CA LYS A 161 -20.92 15.15 -29.36
C LYS A 161 -20.32 16.55 -29.08
N GLY A 162 -19.10 16.81 -29.54
CA GLY A 162 -18.42 18.10 -29.44
C GLY A 162 -17.73 18.35 -28.09
N ARG A 163 -17.75 17.40 -27.15
CA ARG A 163 -17.19 17.57 -25.80
C ARG A 163 -15.67 17.68 -25.78
N LEU A 164 -15.00 17.09 -26.76
CA LEU A 164 -13.53 17.01 -26.83
C LEU A 164 -12.91 18.02 -27.81
N GLY A 165 -13.72 18.90 -28.39
CA GLY A 165 -13.26 19.89 -29.37
C GLY A 165 -12.97 19.29 -30.75
N VAL A 166 -12.19 20.01 -31.56
CA VAL A 166 -11.95 19.72 -32.99
C VAL A 166 -10.55 19.17 -33.29
N GLN A 167 -9.68 19.08 -32.28
CA GLN A 167 -8.30 18.57 -32.41
C GLN A 167 -8.30 17.05 -32.27
N CYS A 168 -8.87 16.37 -33.26
CA CYS A 168 -9.04 14.93 -33.29
C CYS A 168 -7.71 14.17 -33.16
N GLU A 169 -6.66 14.70 -33.78
CA GLU A 169 -5.29 14.18 -33.83
C GLU A 169 -4.58 14.13 -32.47
N SER A 170 -5.12 14.81 -31.45
CA SER A 170 -4.63 14.69 -30.08
C SER A 170 -4.92 13.33 -29.45
N CYS A 171 -5.91 12.61 -29.99
CA CYS A 171 -6.40 11.35 -29.45
C CYS A 171 -6.49 10.25 -30.51
N HIS A 172 -6.75 10.55 -31.77
CA HIS A 172 -6.97 9.58 -32.83
C HIS A 172 -5.83 9.58 -33.83
N VAL A 173 -5.52 8.42 -34.40
CA VAL A 173 -4.54 8.30 -35.49
C VAL A 173 -5.22 8.08 -36.83
N VAL A 174 -4.58 8.55 -37.91
CA VAL A 174 -5.08 8.44 -39.29
C VAL A 174 -5.19 7.00 -39.80
N SER A 175 -4.55 6.03 -39.13
CA SER A 175 -4.73 4.61 -39.42
C SER A 175 -6.10 4.09 -39.01
N GLY A 176 -6.75 4.66 -37.98
CA GLY A 176 -8.07 4.23 -37.52
C GLY A 176 -8.59 4.98 -36.28
N TRP A 177 -9.89 5.28 -36.28
CA TRP A 177 -10.58 5.98 -35.17
C TRP A 177 -10.69 5.19 -33.86
N GLN A 178 -10.43 3.89 -33.89
CA GLN A 178 -10.39 3.05 -32.67
C GLN A 178 -8.99 2.98 -32.08
N ASP A 179 -7.98 3.33 -32.88
CA ASP A 179 -6.60 3.38 -32.46
C ASP A 179 -6.37 4.77 -31.86
N VAL A 180 -6.19 4.81 -30.53
CA VAL A 180 -5.96 6.06 -29.82
C VAL A 180 -4.46 6.28 -29.58
N VAL A 181 -4.04 7.54 -29.67
CA VAL A 181 -2.68 7.96 -29.35
C VAL A 181 -2.40 7.61 -27.89
N ALA A 182 -1.25 6.97 -27.66
CA ALA A 182 -0.81 6.64 -26.31
C ALA A 182 -0.59 7.93 -25.49
N PHE A 183 -1.38 8.12 -24.44
CA PHE A 183 -1.21 9.25 -23.53
C PHE A 183 -0.26 8.89 -22.39
N ASN A 184 0.83 9.66 -22.26
CA ASN A 184 1.83 9.44 -21.22
C ASN A 184 1.40 10.05 -19.88
N HIS A 185 0.83 9.22 -19.02
CA HIS A 185 0.44 9.59 -17.65
C HIS A 185 1.63 9.93 -16.73
N GLY A 186 2.86 9.51 -17.06
CA GLY A 186 4.07 9.85 -16.30
C GLY A 186 4.41 11.34 -16.34
N LYS A 187 3.80 12.11 -17.25
CA LYS A 187 3.89 13.59 -17.28
C LYS A 187 2.82 14.28 -16.44
N THR A 188 1.94 13.52 -15.80
CA THR A 188 0.82 14.04 -15.01
C THR A 188 1.06 13.84 -13.52
N LYS A 189 0.14 14.37 -12.69
CA LYS A 189 0.14 14.14 -11.24
C LYS A 189 -0.31 12.73 -10.85
N PHE A 190 -0.70 11.90 -11.82
CA PHE A 190 -1.13 10.52 -11.59
C PHE A 190 -0.41 9.57 -12.57
N PRO A 191 0.86 9.23 -12.31
CA PRO A 191 1.55 8.20 -13.06
C PRO A 191 0.85 6.85 -12.89
N LEU A 192 0.61 6.14 -13.98
CA LEU A 192 -0.01 4.81 -13.92
C LEU A 192 1.04 3.77 -13.54
N HIS A 193 0.79 3.04 -12.46
CA HIS A 193 1.60 1.96 -11.95
C HIS A 193 0.77 0.69 -11.76
N GLY A 194 1.45 -0.45 -11.66
CA GLY A 194 0.83 -1.74 -11.41
C GLY A 194 -0.32 -2.05 -12.38
N LYS A 195 -1.47 -2.43 -11.83
CA LYS A 195 -2.66 -2.80 -12.62
C LYS A 195 -3.30 -1.63 -13.38
N HIS A 196 -3.01 -0.38 -13.04
CA HIS A 196 -3.56 0.78 -13.74
C HIS A 196 -2.95 1.02 -15.12
N THR A 197 -1.78 0.44 -15.41
CA THR A 197 -1.04 0.64 -16.68
C THR A 197 -1.79 0.17 -17.92
N ASN A 198 -2.68 -0.81 -17.79
CA ASN A 198 -3.41 -1.43 -18.91
C ASN A 198 -4.92 -1.17 -18.86
N VAL A 199 -5.36 -0.19 -18.07
CA VAL A 199 -6.78 0.13 -17.92
C VAL A 199 -7.25 1.04 -19.05
N PRO A 200 -8.36 0.73 -19.75
CA PRO A 200 -8.93 1.62 -20.76
C PRO A 200 -9.28 2.99 -20.18
N CYS A 201 -9.08 4.07 -20.96
CA CYS A 201 -9.32 5.44 -20.53
C CYS A 201 -10.73 5.63 -19.93
N ALA A 202 -11.74 5.02 -20.55
CA ALA A 202 -13.15 5.15 -20.15
C ALA A 202 -13.45 4.64 -18.73
N ASN A 203 -12.60 3.76 -18.17
CA ASN A 203 -12.80 3.24 -16.82
C ASN A 203 -12.42 4.28 -15.74
N CYS A 204 -11.56 5.24 -16.09
CA CYS A 204 -11.15 6.33 -15.21
C CYS A 204 -11.82 7.66 -15.61
N HIS A 205 -11.87 7.93 -16.92
CA HIS A 205 -12.45 9.12 -17.53
C HIS A 205 -13.93 8.91 -17.86
N LEU A 206 -14.73 8.64 -16.82
CA LEU A 206 -16.16 8.42 -16.94
C LEU A 206 -16.82 9.59 -17.67
N GLY A 207 -17.65 9.31 -18.67
CA GLY A 207 -18.35 10.35 -19.43
C GLY A 207 -17.45 11.27 -20.27
N GLU A 208 -16.21 10.85 -20.57
CA GLU A 208 -15.22 11.61 -21.35
C GLU A 208 -14.69 12.86 -20.62
N TYR A 209 -14.74 12.87 -19.29
CA TYR A 209 -14.12 13.91 -18.48
C TYR A 209 -12.63 13.61 -18.25
N TYR A 210 -11.75 14.38 -18.89
CA TYR A 210 -10.29 14.19 -18.82
C TYR A 210 -9.56 15.15 -17.86
N LYS A 211 -10.27 16.11 -17.27
CA LYS A 211 -9.70 17.13 -16.37
C LYS A 211 -10.31 17.02 -14.98
N ASN A 212 -9.53 17.39 -13.96
CA ASN A 212 -9.96 17.51 -12.56
C ASN A 212 -10.57 16.23 -11.96
N ILE A 213 -10.07 15.05 -12.34
CA ILE A 213 -10.41 13.80 -11.66
C ILE A 213 -9.65 13.75 -10.33
N GLY A 214 -10.33 13.25 -9.29
CA GLY A 214 -9.72 13.00 -7.99
C GLY A 214 -8.58 12.00 -8.09
N LEU A 215 -7.50 12.25 -7.32
CA LEU A 215 -6.27 11.46 -7.39
C LEU A 215 -6.16 10.44 -6.23
N GLY A 216 -7.05 10.53 -5.25
CA GLY A 216 -7.11 9.59 -4.14
C GLY A 216 -7.69 8.26 -4.58
N CYS A 217 -7.26 7.16 -3.96
CA CYS A 217 -7.78 5.83 -4.27
C CYS A 217 -9.31 5.78 -4.18
N ASN A 218 -9.89 6.40 -3.14
CA ASN A 218 -11.33 6.43 -2.91
C ASN A 218 -12.10 7.31 -3.89
N ASP A 219 -11.45 8.23 -4.62
CA ASP A 219 -12.15 9.05 -5.61
C ASP A 219 -12.69 8.18 -6.77
N CYS A 220 -12.03 7.05 -7.02
CA CYS A 220 -12.46 6.05 -8.01
C CYS A 220 -12.95 4.74 -7.35
N HIS A 221 -12.37 4.36 -6.21
CA HIS A 221 -12.58 3.05 -5.58
C HIS A 221 -13.53 3.05 -4.36
N ALA A 222 -14.31 4.11 -4.13
CA ALA A 222 -15.19 4.20 -2.96
C ALA A 222 -16.15 3.01 -2.83
N ILE A 223 -16.72 2.51 -3.93
CA ILE A 223 -17.67 1.39 -3.90
C ILE A 223 -16.98 0.02 -3.79
N GLN A 224 -15.69 -0.05 -4.12
CA GLN A 224 -14.86 -1.24 -4.03
C GLN A 224 -14.19 -1.37 -2.66
N ASP A 225 -14.23 -0.32 -1.82
CA ASP A 225 -13.69 -0.36 -0.47
C ASP A 225 -14.49 -1.32 0.43
N VAL A 226 -13.93 -2.49 0.66
CA VAL A 226 -14.47 -3.52 1.55
C VAL A 226 -14.52 -3.08 3.01
N HIS A 227 -13.72 -2.08 3.39
CA HIS A 227 -13.71 -1.53 4.74
C HIS A 227 -14.83 -0.52 4.98
N ARG A 228 -15.54 -0.09 3.92
CA ARG A 228 -16.64 0.89 3.98
C ARG A 228 -16.23 2.18 4.71
N GLY A 229 -15.02 2.66 4.46
CA GLY A 229 -14.44 3.85 5.06
C GLY A 229 -14.00 3.70 6.52
N ARG A 230 -14.12 2.52 7.15
CA ARG A 230 -13.79 2.31 8.57
C ARG A 230 -12.35 2.68 8.92
N PHE A 231 -11.43 2.48 7.99
CA PHE A 231 -9.99 2.69 8.20
C PHE A 231 -9.43 3.94 7.52
N GLY A 232 -10.30 4.83 7.01
CA GLY A 232 -9.90 6.06 6.34
C GLY A 232 -9.56 5.88 4.86
N ALA A 233 -8.97 6.91 4.25
CA ALA A 233 -8.74 6.99 2.81
C ALA A 233 -7.28 6.73 2.37
N MET A 234 -6.37 6.50 3.32
CA MET A 234 -4.95 6.22 3.06
C MET A 234 -4.74 4.75 2.73
N CYS A 235 -5.34 4.28 1.64
CA CYS A 235 -5.27 2.87 1.25
C CYS A 235 -3.82 2.40 1.02
N SER A 236 -2.94 3.31 0.58
CA SER A 236 -1.52 3.07 0.34
C SER A 236 -0.73 2.69 1.60
N ASP A 237 -1.28 2.88 2.80
CA ASP A 237 -0.57 2.45 4.01
C ASP A 237 -0.60 0.93 4.16
N CYS A 238 -1.64 0.29 3.62
CA CYS A 238 -1.87 -1.15 3.74
C CYS A 238 -1.88 -1.90 2.41
N HIS A 239 -2.24 -1.26 1.30
CA HIS A 239 -2.42 -1.88 -0.01
C HIS A 239 -1.59 -1.16 -1.08
N ASN A 240 -1.47 -1.77 -2.25
CA ASN A 240 -0.85 -1.13 -3.42
C ASN A 240 -1.64 -1.48 -4.69
N GLU A 241 -1.31 -0.76 -5.76
CA GLU A 241 -1.90 -0.89 -7.09
C GLU A 241 -1.55 -2.21 -7.82
N ASP A 242 -0.68 -3.05 -7.25
CA ASP A 242 -0.35 -4.37 -7.79
C ASP A 242 -1.34 -5.44 -7.33
N GLY A 243 -1.90 -5.30 -6.11
CA GLY A 243 -2.88 -6.24 -5.59
C GLY A 243 -3.47 -5.88 -4.22
N TRP A 244 -4.80 -6.01 -4.10
CA TRP A 244 -5.55 -5.67 -2.89
C TRP A 244 -5.80 -6.83 -1.93
N LYS A 245 -5.65 -8.08 -2.36
CA LYS A 245 -6.03 -9.27 -1.56
C LYS A 245 -5.17 -9.47 -0.31
N LYS A 246 -3.92 -9.03 -0.33
CA LYS A 246 -3.02 -9.11 0.82
C LYS A 246 -2.62 -7.69 1.20
N ALA A 247 -2.83 -7.33 2.46
CA ALA A 247 -2.24 -6.12 3.01
C ALA A 247 -0.72 -6.33 3.12
N ARG A 248 0.05 -5.30 2.75
CA ARG A 248 1.49 -5.20 3.02
C ARG A 248 1.79 -4.75 4.45
N PHE A 249 0.78 -4.25 5.16
CA PHE A 249 0.93 -3.83 6.55
C PHE A 249 1.13 -5.06 7.45
N ASP A 250 2.15 -4.98 8.31
CA ASP A 250 2.50 -6.02 9.26
C ASP A 250 2.70 -5.40 10.64
N HIS A 251 1.88 -5.85 11.60
CA HIS A 251 1.92 -5.36 12.98
C HIS A 251 3.27 -5.60 13.67
N ASN A 252 3.97 -6.67 13.34
CA ASN A 252 5.22 -7.06 13.99
C ASN A 252 6.37 -6.13 13.64
N THR A 253 6.32 -5.51 12.46
CA THR A 253 7.36 -4.61 11.96
C THR A 253 6.94 -3.15 11.99
N SER A 254 5.64 -2.88 11.85
CA SER A 254 5.09 -1.52 11.72
C SER A 254 4.63 -0.93 13.05
N THR A 255 4.48 -1.74 14.10
CA THR A 255 3.95 -1.29 15.40
C THR A 255 4.75 -1.80 16.59
N ARG A 256 4.46 -1.26 17.78
CA ARG A 256 5.02 -1.73 19.07
C ARG A 256 4.14 -2.78 19.76
N PHE A 257 3.24 -3.42 19.01
CA PHE A 257 2.37 -4.48 19.50
C PHE A 257 2.35 -5.60 18.45
N PRO A 258 3.32 -6.51 18.52
CA PRO A 258 3.37 -7.64 17.59
C PRO A 258 2.21 -8.59 17.85
N LEU A 259 1.60 -9.10 16.78
CA LEU A 259 0.52 -10.08 16.82
C LEU A 259 1.13 -11.47 16.72
N ASN A 260 1.59 -12.01 17.86
CA ASN A 260 2.18 -13.34 17.95
C ASN A 260 1.17 -14.36 18.48
N GLY A 261 1.49 -15.64 18.31
CA GLY A 261 0.76 -16.72 18.98
C GLY A 261 -0.72 -16.75 18.65
N ALA A 262 -1.55 -16.74 19.70
CA ALA A 262 -3.00 -16.73 19.56
C ALA A 262 -3.54 -15.45 18.88
N HIS A 263 -2.82 -14.33 18.99
CA HIS A 263 -3.19 -13.06 18.36
C HIS A 263 -2.82 -12.98 16.88
N ALA A 264 -2.01 -13.90 16.35
CA ALA A 264 -1.55 -13.87 14.95
C ALA A 264 -2.69 -13.98 13.92
N LYS A 265 -3.87 -14.45 14.34
CA LYS A 265 -5.08 -14.55 13.51
C LYS A 265 -6.12 -13.47 13.83
N ALA A 266 -5.80 -12.51 14.70
CA ALA A 266 -6.71 -11.42 15.02
C ALA A 266 -6.94 -10.54 13.78
N GLU A 267 -8.20 -10.25 13.51
CA GLU A 267 -8.58 -9.32 12.46
C GLU A 267 -8.50 -7.88 13.00
N CYS A 268 -8.25 -6.90 12.13
CA CYS A 268 -8.10 -5.49 12.53
C CYS A 268 -9.32 -4.98 13.34
N ALA A 269 -10.51 -5.48 12.99
CA ALA A 269 -11.77 -5.09 13.61
C ALA A 269 -11.93 -5.61 15.05
N ASP A 270 -11.24 -6.70 15.41
CA ASP A 270 -11.29 -7.31 16.75
C ASP A 270 -10.74 -6.35 17.81
N CYS A 271 -9.76 -5.52 17.42
CA CYS A 271 -9.13 -4.54 18.30
C CYS A 271 -9.57 -3.10 17.99
N HIS A 272 -9.61 -2.69 16.72
CA HIS A 272 -9.77 -1.28 16.37
C HIS A 272 -11.22 -0.79 16.31
N GLY A 273 -12.22 -1.66 16.06
CA GLY A 273 -13.67 -1.33 16.10
C GLY A 273 -14.18 -0.19 15.18
N GLY A 274 -13.30 0.63 14.62
CA GLY A 274 -13.54 1.90 13.94
C GLY A 274 -12.24 2.46 13.35
N ALA A 275 -11.97 3.75 13.54
CA ALA A 275 -10.78 4.40 13.01
C ALA A 275 -9.48 3.79 13.58
N LEU A 276 -8.51 3.51 12.70
CA LEU A 276 -7.20 2.95 13.08
C LEU A 276 -6.38 3.88 14.01
N THR A 277 -6.73 5.17 14.07
CA THR A 277 -6.07 6.17 14.93
C THR A 277 -6.49 6.10 16.39
N SER A 278 -7.50 5.29 16.72
CA SER A 278 -7.93 5.07 18.09
C SER A 278 -6.79 4.46 18.91
N LYS A 279 -6.44 5.09 20.04
CA LYS A 279 -5.42 4.55 20.95
C LYS A 279 -5.97 3.29 21.63
N ILE A 280 -5.36 2.16 21.31
CA ILE A 280 -5.63 0.88 21.98
C ILE A 280 -4.59 0.69 23.08
N SER A 281 -5.04 0.27 24.25
CA SER A 281 -4.17 -0.10 25.35
C SER A 281 -3.45 -1.41 25.04
N LYS A 282 -2.16 -1.49 25.36
CA LYS A 282 -1.36 -2.72 25.22
C LYS A 282 -1.41 -3.63 26.45
N VAL A 283 -2.16 -3.22 27.48
CA VAL A 283 -2.31 -3.97 28.72
C VAL A 283 -3.33 -5.09 28.50
N CYS A 284 -2.94 -6.34 28.74
CA CYS A 284 -3.76 -7.53 28.47
C CYS A 284 -5.17 -7.41 29.08
N GLU A 285 -5.27 -6.97 30.34
CA GLU A 285 -6.54 -6.83 31.06
C GLU A 285 -7.55 -5.91 30.36
N THR A 286 -7.09 -4.90 29.62
CA THR A 286 -8.00 -3.96 28.93
C THR A 286 -8.78 -4.60 27.79
N CYS A 287 -8.26 -5.68 27.20
CA CYS A 287 -8.96 -6.50 26.21
C CYS A 287 -9.58 -7.75 26.86
N HIS A 288 -8.90 -8.33 27.85
CA HIS A 288 -9.27 -9.61 28.48
C HIS A 288 -10.01 -9.43 29.82
N THR A 289 -10.86 -8.39 29.94
CA THR A 289 -11.55 -8.03 31.19
C THR A 289 -12.38 -9.16 31.81
N THR A 290 -12.98 -10.02 30.99
CA THR A 290 -13.85 -11.12 31.44
C THR A 290 -13.13 -12.48 31.49
N GLN A 291 -11.87 -12.52 31.07
CA GLN A 291 -11.10 -13.77 30.94
C GLN A 291 -10.10 -13.98 32.09
N ASP A 292 -9.96 -12.99 32.98
CA ASP A 292 -9.12 -13.15 34.17
C ASP A 292 -9.73 -14.15 35.17
N VAL A 293 -9.21 -15.37 35.14
CA VAL A 293 -9.57 -16.46 36.05
C VAL A 293 -9.16 -16.20 37.50
N HIS A 294 -8.27 -15.25 37.74
CA HIS A 294 -7.79 -14.85 39.07
C HIS A 294 -8.68 -13.78 39.71
N ARG A 295 -9.69 -13.28 38.99
CA ARG A 295 -10.67 -12.30 39.51
C ARG A 295 -10.00 -11.05 40.11
N GLY A 296 -8.94 -10.57 39.49
CA GLY A 296 -8.20 -9.36 39.86
C GLY A 296 -7.23 -9.51 41.04
N GLN A 297 -7.07 -10.71 41.61
CA GLN A 297 -6.28 -10.88 42.83
C GLN A 297 -4.76 -10.80 42.64
N LEU A 298 -4.29 -11.04 41.40
CA LEU A 298 -2.86 -11.04 41.01
C LEU A 298 -2.41 -9.76 40.30
N GLY A 299 -3.28 -8.75 40.20
CA GLY A 299 -2.97 -7.49 39.52
C GLY A 299 -3.09 -7.58 37.98
N LYS A 300 -2.59 -6.56 37.28
CA LYS A 300 -2.81 -6.36 35.83
C LYS A 300 -1.63 -6.77 34.95
N ALA A 301 -0.48 -7.06 35.55
CA ALA A 301 0.76 -7.41 34.85
C ALA A 301 0.79 -8.92 34.53
N CYS A 302 -0.17 -9.36 33.71
CA CYS A 302 -0.35 -10.77 33.35
C CYS A 302 0.92 -11.37 32.74
N GLU A 303 1.68 -10.56 32.01
CA GLU A 303 2.95 -10.90 31.34
C GLU A 303 4.07 -11.32 32.30
N THR A 304 3.89 -11.09 33.61
CA THR A 304 4.84 -11.57 34.63
C THR A 304 4.80 -13.08 34.76
N CYS A 305 3.65 -13.70 34.47
CA CYS A 305 3.43 -15.14 34.61
C CYS A 305 3.02 -15.78 33.28
N HIS A 306 2.19 -15.13 32.47
CA HIS A 306 1.68 -15.66 31.22
C HIS A 306 2.41 -15.06 30.02
N ASN A 307 2.38 -15.76 28.88
CA ASN A 307 2.87 -15.24 27.61
C ASN A 307 1.76 -15.28 26.54
N ASP A 308 1.89 -14.45 25.52
CA ASP A 308 0.92 -14.28 24.43
C ASP A 308 0.94 -15.43 23.39
N THR A 309 1.93 -16.31 23.48
CA THR A 309 2.11 -17.45 22.56
C THR A 309 1.44 -18.72 23.06
N ALA A 310 1.57 -19.02 24.34
CA ALA A 310 1.09 -20.23 24.99
C ALA A 310 0.62 -19.93 26.44
N TRP A 311 -0.49 -19.21 26.54
CA TRP A 311 -1.03 -18.61 27.78
C TRP A 311 -1.13 -19.58 28.97
N ASP A 312 -1.57 -20.83 28.73
CA ASP A 312 -1.80 -21.83 29.77
C ASP A 312 -0.71 -22.92 29.88
N GLN A 313 0.27 -22.93 28.96
CA GLN A 313 1.28 -24.00 28.89
C GLN A 313 2.59 -23.61 29.56
N ASP A 314 2.98 -22.34 29.45
CA ASP A 314 4.27 -21.84 29.92
C ASP A 314 4.05 -20.71 30.94
N VAL A 315 3.44 -21.06 32.07
CA VAL A 315 3.28 -20.14 33.20
C VAL A 315 4.61 -20.02 33.93
N LEU A 316 5.24 -18.86 33.82
CA LEU A 316 6.54 -18.57 34.41
C LEU A 316 6.36 -17.97 35.81
N PHE A 317 6.24 -18.81 36.83
CA PHE A 317 6.24 -18.37 38.22
C PHE A 317 7.26 -19.17 39.04
N ASP A 318 8.23 -18.47 39.62
CA ASP A 318 9.30 -19.08 40.41
C ASP A 318 9.05 -18.91 41.91
N HIS A 319 8.68 -20.00 42.58
CA HIS A 319 8.51 -20.04 44.04
C HIS A 319 9.82 -19.78 44.81
N GLY A 320 11.00 -19.96 44.19
CA GLY A 320 12.29 -19.63 44.78
C GLY A 320 12.47 -18.14 45.09
N LEU A 321 11.65 -17.28 44.49
CA LEU A 321 11.61 -15.84 44.78
C LEU A 321 10.59 -15.45 45.85
N THR A 322 9.89 -16.44 46.43
CA THR A 322 8.88 -16.24 47.46
C THR A 322 9.39 -16.72 48.83
N ASP A 323 8.64 -16.41 49.89
CA ASP A 323 8.90 -16.92 51.23
C ASP A 323 8.67 -18.43 51.38
N TYR A 324 8.17 -19.10 50.33
CA TYR A 324 7.96 -20.54 50.30
C TYR A 324 8.60 -21.20 49.05
N PRO A 325 9.93 -21.40 49.05
CA PRO A 325 10.62 -22.12 47.98
C PRO A 325 10.19 -23.59 47.95
N LEU A 326 9.76 -24.08 46.79
CA LEU A 326 9.42 -25.48 46.59
C LEU A 326 10.70 -26.32 46.57
N ILE A 327 11.01 -26.95 47.70
CA ILE A 327 12.20 -27.81 47.86
C ILE A 327 11.83 -29.30 47.90
N GLY A 328 12.75 -30.12 47.38
CA GLY A 328 12.61 -31.57 47.39
C GLY A 328 11.43 -32.05 46.56
N LEU A 329 10.62 -32.92 47.15
CA LEU A 329 9.47 -33.51 46.45
C LEU A 329 8.38 -32.49 46.10
N HIS A 330 8.36 -31.31 46.74
CA HIS A 330 7.39 -30.26 46.41
C HIS A 330 7.72 -29.52 45.10
N ALA A 331 8.96 -29.62 44.59
CA ALA A 331 9.38 -28.91 43.37
C ALA A 331 8.64 -29.38 42.10
N VAL A 332 7.98 -30.52 42.16
CA VAL A 332 7.19 -31.09 41.05
C VAL A 332 5.68 -31.09 41.35
N ALA A 333 5.25 -30.44 42.42
CA ALA A 333 3.83 -30.32 42.74
C ALA A 333 3.14 -29.35 41.77
N ALA A 334 1.95 -29.72 41.30
CA ALA A 334 1.09 -28.81 40.55
C ALA A 334 0.57 -27.70 41.48
N CYS A 335 0.32 -26.51 40.93
CA CYS A 335 -0.12 -25.35 41.71
C CYS A 335 -1.38 -25.64 42.54
N GLU A 336 -2.33 -26.39 41.98
CA GLU A 336 -3.62 -26.73 42.59
C GLU A 336 -3.49 -27.63 43.81
N ALA A 337 -2.35 -28.31 43.98
CA ALA A 337 -2.09 -29.13 45.17
C ALA A 337 -1.87 -28.29 46.43
N CYS A 338 -1.43 -27.04 46.27
CA CYS A 338 -1.21 -26.08 47.37
C CYS A 338 -2.23 -24.94 47.34
N HIS A 339 -2.63 -24.51 46.15
CA HIS A 339 -3.61 -23.46 45.91
C HIS A 339 -4.96 -24.07 45.53
N GLU A 340 -5.64 -24.62 46.54
CA GLU A 340 -6.97 -25.24 46.39
C GLU A 340 -8.00 -24.27 45.80
N THR A 341 -7.83 -22.98 46.10
CA THR A 341 -8.55 -21.89 45.47
C THR A 341 -7.62 -21.15 44.52
N ARG A 342 -8.19 -20.50 43.51
CA ARG A 342 -7.45 -19.58 42.63
C ARG A 342 -7.01 -18.29 43.33
N ALA A 343 -7.16 -18.23 44.66
CA ALA A 343 -6.64 -17.17 45.51
C ALA A 343 -5.26 -17.56 46.03
N TYR A 344 -4.25 -17.36 45.18
CA TYR A 344 -2.86 -17.77 45.44
C TYR A 344 -2.21 -17.13 46.68
N LYS A 345 -2.85 -16.15 47.32
CA LYS A 345 -2.36 -15.46 48.53
C LYS A 345 -2.69 -16.17 49.84
N GLU A 346 -3.57 -17.17 49.82
CA GLU A 346 -4.17 -17.73 51.03
C GLU A 346 -3.60 -19.09 51.44
N ALA A 347 -2.70 -19.66 50.64
CA ALA A 347 -2.12 -20.98 50.94
C ALA A 347 -1.26 -20.93 52.21
N GLY A 348 -1.52 -21.87 53.12
CA GLY A 348 -0.70 -22.07 54.31
C GLY A 348 0.71 -22.54 53.96
N SER A 349 1.70 -22.18 54.79
CA SER A 349 3.10 -22.50 54.58
C SER A 349 3.66 -23.51 55.58
N ARG A 350 2.88 -23.92 56.58
CA ARG A 350 3.32 -24.91 57.57
C ARG A 350 3.05 -26.31 57.03
N CYS A 351 3.91 -27.27 57.37
CA CYS A 351 3.72 -28.67 56.95
C CYS A 351 2.33 -29.20 57.33
N SER A 352 1.83 -28.81 58.52
CA SER A 352 0.52 -29.24 59.02
C SER A 352 -0.64 -28.61 58.27
N ASP A 353 -0.48 -27.44 57.63
CA ASP A 353 -1.56 -26.79 56.90
C ASP A 353 -2.04 -27.68 55.73
N CYS A 354 -1.13 -28.44 55.12
CA CYS A 354 -1.45 -29.37 54.02
C CYS A 354 -1.45 -30.85 54.45
N HIS A 355 -0.52 -31.26 55.31
CA HIS A 355 -0.31 -32.67 55.69
C HIS A 355 -0.96 -33.07 57.02
N THR A 356 -2.07 -32.43 57.42
CA THR A 356 -2.78 -32.80 58.66
C THR A 356 -3.21 -34.29 58.66
N GLY A 357 -3.63 -34.82 57.50
CA GLY A 357 -4.05 -36.22 57.36
C GLY A 357 -2.91 -37.24 57.34
N ASP A 358 -1.68 -36.81 57.12
CA ASP A 358 -0.51 -37.69 56.93
C ASP A 358 0.27 -37.94 58.23
N ASP A 359 -0.13 -37.31 59.34
CA ASP A 359 0.56 -37.50 60.62
C ASP A 359 0.31 -38.89 61.22
N VAL A 360 1.22 -39.81 60.91
CA VAL A 360 1.26 -41.17 61.48
C VAL A 360 1.52 -41.20 62.99
N HIS A 361 1.95 -40.08 63.59
CA HIS A 361 2.21 -40.01 65.03
C HIS A 361 0.95 -39.67 65.83
N ALA A 362 -0.17 -39.38 65.17
CA ALA A 362 -1.45 -39.04 65.79
C ALA A 362 -1.34 -37.93 66.85
N GLY A 363 -0.61 -36.86 66.52
CA GLY A 363 -0.40 -35.70 67.37
C GLY A 363 0.48 -35.93 68.59
N ARG A 364 1.26 -37.02 68.64
CA ARG A 364 2.17 -37.29 69.78
C ARG A 364 3.39 -36.36 69.83
N PHE A 365 3.80 -35.83 68.68
CA PHE A 365 4.90 -34.88 68.55
C PHE A 365 4.37 -33.50 68.19
N THR A 366 5.24 -32.49 68.23
CA THR A 366 4.85 -31.11 67.88
C THR A 366 4.58 -31.00 66.38
N VAL A 367 3.86 -29.94 65.97
CA VAL A 367 3.57 -29.63 64.55
C VAL A 367 4.79 -29.13 63.75
N ARG A 368 5.99 -29.20 64.33
CA ARG A 368 7.27 -28.86 63.68
C ARG A 368 7.88 -30.11 63.05
N CYS A 369 7.25 -30.62 62.00
CA CYS A 369 7.68 -31.84 61.32
C CYS A 369 9.13 -31.72 60.81
N GLU A 370 9.54 -30.52 60.39
CA GLU A 370 10.87 -30.17 59.89
C GLU A 370 12.01 -30.36 60.91
N SER A 371 11.67 -30.52 62.20
CA SER A 371 12.66 -30.85 63.24
C SER A 371 13.21 -32.29 63.14
N CYS A 372 12.47 -33.15 62.42
CA CYS A 372 12.78 -34.58 62.30
C CYS A 372 12.76 -35.04 60.83
N HIS A 373 11.82 -34.56 60.03
CA HIS A 373 11.59 -34.97 58.65
C HIS A 373 12.10 -33.94 57.66
N SER A 374 12.55 -34.40 56.49
CA SER A 374 12.97 -33.54 55.39
C SER A 374 12.08 -33.76 54.15
N PRO A 375 11.67 -32.69 53.44
CA PRO A 375 10.96 -32.81 52.17
C PRO A 375 11.79 -33.48 51.06
N ASN A 376 13.11 -33.59 51.22
CA ASN A 376 14.00 -34.35 50.33
C ASN A 376 13.98 -35.86 50.60
N GLY A 377 13.26 -36.32 51.62
CA GLY A 377 13.18 -37.73 51.96
C GLY A 377 12.48 -37.94 53.29
N TRP A 378 11.15 -37.94 53.28
CA TRP A 378 10.31 -37.96 54.48
C TRP A 378 10.59 -39.14 55.43
N ARG A 379 10.92 -40.30 54.86
CA ARG A 379 11.23 -41.53 55.61
C ARG A 379 12.58 -41.47 56.35
N ARG A 380 13.43 -40.49 56.05
CA ARG A 380 14.71 -40.29 56.74
C ARG A 380 14.50 -39.33 57.89
N VAL A 381 14.52 -39.87 59.10
CA VAL A 381 14.45 -39.08 60.33
C VAL A 381 15.86 -38.59 60.68
N ALA A 382 16.05 -37.27 60.70
CA ALA A 382 17.31 -36.61 61.01
C ALA A 382 17.45 -36.20 62.49
N PHE A 383 16.57 -36.70 63.35
CA PHE A 383 16.59 -36.40 64.79
C PHE A 383 17.66 -37.20 65.52
N ASP A 384 18.58 -36.50 66.18
CA ASP A 384 19.65 -37.05 67.00
C ASP A 384 19.44 -36.68 68.46
N HIS A 385 19.09 -37.69 69.27
CA HIS A 385 18.79 -37.53 70.70
C HIS A 385 20.00 -37.03 71.50
N GLY A 386 21.23 -37.30 71.07
CA GLY A 386 22.46 -36.87 71.74
C GLY A 386 22.88 -35.43 71.40
N LYS A 387 22.47 -34.93 70.23
CA LYS A 387 22.73 -33.53 69.82
C LYS A 387 21.60 -32.58 70.20
N GLN A 388 20.36 -33.04 70.11
CA GLN A 388 19.16 -32.21 70.27
C GLN A 388 18.52 -32.32 71.65
N THR A 389 18.99 -33.23 72.51
CA THR A 389 18.53 -33.35 73.90
C THR A 389 19.70 -33.55 74.87
N LYS A 390 19.40 -33.54 76.17
CA LYS A 390 20.40 -33.81 77.24
C LYS A 390 20.60 -35.30 77.54
N PHE A 391 20.01 -36.21 76.76
CA PHE A 391 20.03 -37.65 77.04
C PHE A 391 20.48 -38.45 75.81
N ALA A 392 21.78 -38.70 75.65
CA ALA A 392 22.27 -39.44 74.49
C ALA A 392 21.95 -40.94 74.59
N LEU A 393 21.29 -41.50 73.56
CA LEU A 393 21.07 -42.94 73.43
C LEU A 393 22.36 -43.62 72.96
N THR A 394 23.04 -44.31 73.88
CA THR A 394 24.34 -44.96 73.64
C THR A 394 24.28 -46.47 73.91
N GLY A 395 25.28 -47.20 73.41
CA GLY A 395 25.36 -48.65 73.61
C GLY A 395 24.15 -49.38 73.02
N ALA A 396 23.55 -50.30 73.79
CA ALA A 396 22.38 -51.06 73.37
C ALA A 396 21.14 -50.19 73.12
N HIS A 397 21.06 -49.00 73.74
CA HIS A 397 19.94 -48.08 73.57
C HIS A 397 19.98 -47.28 72.25
N ALA A 398 21.11 -47.30 71.52
CA ALA A 398 21.25 -46.55 70.27
C ALA A 398 20.26 -46.99 69.17
N LYS A 399 19.68 -48.18 69.28
CA LYS A 399 18.68 -48.72 68.35
C LYS A 399 17.24 -48.70 68.91
N THR A 400 17.03 -48.10 70.07
CA THR A 400 15.72 -48.05 70.71
C THR A 400 14.79 -47.11 69.95
N GLY A 401 13.56 -47.53 69.71
CA GLY A 401 12.54 -46.73 69.03
C GLY A 401 11.94 -45.69 69.97
N CYS A 402 11.48 -44.57 69.42
CA CYS A 402 10.92 -43.46 70.21
C CYS A 402 9.78 -43.92 71.15
N TYR A 403 8.91 -44.81 70.67
CA TYR A 403 7.74 -45.30 71.40
C TYR A 403 8.06 -46.29 72.54
N ASP A 404 9.27 -46.85 72.57
CA ASP A 404 9.69 -47.77 73.64
C ASP A 404 9.75 -47.02 74.99
N CYS A 405 10.17 -45.75 74.94
CA CYS A 405 10.27 -44.83 76.06
C CYS A 405 9.08 -43.85 76.11
N HIS A 406 8.71 -43.25 74.98
CA HIS A 406 7.66 -42.23 74.91
C HIS A 406 6.26 -42.82 74.69
N ARG A 407 5.72 -43.43 75.75
CA ARG A 407 4.43 -44.13 75.71
C ARG A 407 3.21 -43.21 75.86
N ARG A 408 3.39 -42.04 76.47
CA ARG A 408 2.33 -41.03 76.68
C ARG A 408 2.23 -40.11 75.46
N LYS A 409 1.04 -39.51 75.26
CA LYS A 409 0.86 -38.45 74.26
C LYS A 409 1.62 -37.20 74.70
N ASN A 410 2.07 -36.39 73.73
CA ASN A 410 2.86 -35.17 73.89
C ASN A 410 4.25 -35.42 74.48
N VAL A 411 5.18 -35.82 73.62
CA VAL A 411 6.57 -36.10 73.99
C VAL A 411 7.28 -34.87 74.58
N ALA A 412 6.91 -33.67 74.15
CA ALA A 412 7.48 -32.41 74.65
C ALA A 412 7.28 -32.20 76.17
N ASP A 413 6.16 -32.70 76.71
CA ASP A 413 5.78 -32.51 78.11
C ASP A 413 6.02 -33.75 78.97
N ALA A 414 6.52 -34.84 78.36
CA ALA A 414 6.49 -36.17 78.96
C ALA A 414 7.56 -36.41 80.04
N GLY A 415 8.51 -35.48 80.26
CA GLY A 415 9.46 -35.45 81.38
C GLY A 415 9.88 -36.83 81.90
N LEU A 416 10.58 -37.62 81.08
CA LEU A 416 10.96 -38.99 81.46
C LEU A 416 12.17 -38.97 82.40
N PRO A 417 12.16 -39.78 83.49
CA PRO A 417 13.35 -39.97 84.29
C PRO A 417 14.48 -40.59 83.45
N THR A 418 15.70 -40.08 83.60
CA THR A 418 16.88 -40.50 82.83
C THR A 418 17.76 -41.51 83.58
N SER A 419 17.40 -41.90 84.80
CA SER A 419 18.17 -42.85 85.59
C SER A 419 17.93 -44.29 85.13
N CYS A 420 18.98 -45.12 85.16
CA CYS A 420 18.90 -46.53 84.76
C CYS A 420 17.79 -47.27 85.54
N TYR A 421 17.72 -47.02 86.85
CA TYR A 421 16.74 -47.66 87.72
C TYR A 421 15.29 -47.35 87.34
N ALA A 422 14.99 -46.14 86.87
CA ALA A 422 13.61 -45.77 86.52
C ALA A 422 13.02 -46.64 85.40
N CYS A 423 13.87 -47.13 84.49
CA CYS A 423 13.46 -48.02 83.40
C CYS A 423 13.69 -49.50 83.73
N HIS A 424 14.78 -49.82 84.44
CA HIS A 424 15.23 -51.20 84.68
C HIS A 424 14.92 -51.74 86.08
N ALA A 425 14.07 -51.08 86.88
CA ALA A 425 13.75 -51.52 88.25
C ALA A 425 13.31 -52.99 88.34
N LYS A 426 12.57 -53.50 87.35
CA LYS A 426 12.11 -54.90 87.30
C LYS A 426 13.19 -55.89 86.81
N GLN A 427 14.29 -55.39 86.29
CA GLN A 427 15.41 -56.18 85.76
C GLN A 427 16.60 -56.20 86.72
N ASP A 428 16.51 -55.51 87.87
CA ASP A 428 17.54 -55.54 88.89
C ASP A 428 17.57 -56.90 89.62
N VAL A 429 18.52 -57.74 89.23
CA VAL A 429 18.77 -59.04 89.86
C VAL A 429 19.34 -58.93 91.27
N HIS A 430 19.90 -57.77 91.64
CA HIS A 430 20.48 -57.52 92.96
C HIS A 430 19.42 -57.10 93.99
N ARG A 431 18.17 -56.88 93.56
CA ARG A 431 17.03 -56.53 94.42
C ARG A 431 17.34 -55.31 95.31
N GLY A 432 18.06 -54.32 94.77
CA GLY A 432 18.41 -53.07 95.45
C GLY A 432 19.64 -53.12 96.38
N ALA A 433 20.35 -54.25 96.47
CA ALA A 433 21.46 -54.43 97.41
C ALA A 433 22.64 -53.44 97.21
N PHE A 434 22.84 -52.90 96.01
CA PHE A 434 23.97 -52.03 95.66
C PHE A 434 23.55 -50.58 95.34
N GLY A 435 22.35 -50.16 95.75
CA GLY A 435 21.82 -48.84 95.42
C GLY A 435 21.23 -48.75 94.00
N ARG A 436 20.94 -47.52 93.54
CA ARG A 436 20.23 -47.26 92.27
C ARG A 436 21.12 -46.68 91.16
N ASP A 437 22.38 -46.38 91.46
CA ASP A 437 23.34 -45.80 90.54
C ASP A 437 24.06 -46.89 89.72
N CYS A 438 23.28 -47.55 88.85
CA CYS A 438 23.76 -48.70 88.07
C CYS A 438 24.99 -48.38 87.21
N ALA A 439 25.19 -47.12 86.83
CA ALA A 439 26.30 -46.64 86.01
C ALA A 439 27.68 -46.70 86.69
N ASP A 440 27.73 -46.95 88.00
CA ASP A 440 28.99 -47.16 88.71
C ASP A 440 29.64 -48.51 88.41
N CYS A 441 28.82 -49.50 88.03
CA CYS A 441 29.28 -50.86 87.76
C CYS A 441 28.91 -51.36 86.35
N HIS A 442 27.90 -50.77 85.70
CA HIS A 442 27.41 -51.21 84.39
C HIS A 442 27.49 -50.11 83.34
N THR A 443 27.60 -50.51 82.07
CA THR A 443 27.63 -49.60 80.93
C THR A 443 26.32 -49.68 80.16
N THR A 444 26.05 -48.70 79.29
CA THR A 444 24.90 -48.72 78.38
C THR A 444 25.02 -49.81 77.29
N SER A 445 26.17 -50.48 77.17
CA SER A 445 26.39 -51.55 76.19
C SER A 445 25.88 -52.91 76.66
N THR A 446 26.01 -53.24 77.95
CA THR A 446 25.57 -54.53 78.51
C THR A 446 25.53 -54.51 80.05
N PHE A 447 24.52 -55.17 80.63
CA PHE A 447 24.42 -55.45 82.07
C PHE A 447 25.08 -56.78 82.47
N LYS A 448 25.49 -57.61 81.51
CA LYS A 448 26.08 -58.94 81.80
C LYS A 448 27.50 -58.86 82.36
N THR A 449 28.19 -57.76 82.09
CA THR A 449 29.54 -57.51 82.60
C THR A 449 29.51 -56.33 83.55
N ALA A 450 30.19 -56.46 84.68
CA ALA A 450 30.38 -55.38 85.63
C ALA A 450 31.84 -54.93 85.65
N PHE A 451 32.07 -53.66 85.89
CA PHE A 451 33.39 -53.09 86.15
C PHE A 451 33.39 -52.44 87.54
N ILE A 452 34.56 -52.20 88.10
CA ILE A 452 34.71 -51.39 89.30
C ILE A 452 35.28 -50.05 88.84
N ARG A 453 34.48 -48.99 88.95
CA ARG A 453 34.96 -47.64 88.67
C ARG A 453 35.97 -47.26 89.74
N GLN A 454 37.27 -47.27 89.42
CA GLN A 454 38.27 -46.73 90.32
C GLN A 454 38.00 -45.23 90.47
N LYS A 455 37.52 -44.81 91.64
CA LYS A 455 37.44 -43.39 91.98
C LYS A 455 38.87 -42.86 91.97
N LYS A 456 39.21 -42.02 90.98
CA LYS A 456 40.38 -41.14 91.11
C LYS A 456 40.11 -40.29 92.35
N LYS A 457 40.95 -40.44 93.37
CA LYS A 457 40.98 -39.55 94.54
C LYS A 457 41.28 -38.13 94.10
#